data_AF-A0A7C6X6L8-F1
#
_entry.id   AF-A0A7C6X6L8-F1
#
_cell.length_a   1.000
_cell.length_b   1.000
_cell.length_c   1.000
_cell.angle_alpha   90.00
_cell.angle_beta   90.00
_cell.angle_gamma   90.00
#
_symmetry.space_group_name_H-M   'P 1'
#
loop_
_entity.id
_entity.type
_entity.pdbx_description
1 polymer ?
#
loop_
_entity_poly.entity_id
_entity_poly.type
_entity_poly.pdbx_seq_one_letter_code
_entity_poly.pdbx_strand_id
1 'polypeptide(L)'
;MRSKSTELMEQISNYIGDYYRQHHSTPTTREIASAVGLSPAAGYKYLVEMDKRGMMSYENGEITNLPKISKTPTGYFSAPLVGSIRCGDPEREEAEVEMYVSLPEALFGKGEFYLLRAAGDSMEDEDICDGDLVLIRKQPNCEVSDIVVALDENGENTLKV
;
A
#
# COMPACT_ATOMS: atom_id res chain seq x y z
N MET A 1 5.17 43.47 -9.71
CA MET A 1 4.28 42.30 -9.94
C MET A 1 3.71 41.90 -8.59
N ARG A 2 2.39 41.87 -8.38
CA ARG A 2 1.84 41.32 -7.13
C ARG A 2 2.14 39.82 -7.12
N SER A 3 2.96 39.37 -6.19
CA SER A 3 3.21 37.95 -5.97
C SER A 3 1.90 37.24 -5.62
N LYS A 4 1.73 36.02 -6.11
CA LYS A 4 0.59 35.16 -5.73
C LYS A 4 0.61 34.88 -4.22
N SER A 5 -0.58 34.77 -3.62
CA SER A 5 -0.74 34.51 -2.18
C SER A 5 -0.16 33.14 -1.81
N THR A 6 0.74 33.10 -0.84
CA THR A 6 1.32 31.86 -0.30
C THR A 6 0.30 31.07 0.51
N GLU A 7 -0.57 31.75 1.26
CA GLU A 7 -1.67 31.13 2.01
C GLU A 7 -2.61 30.36 1.09
N LEU A 8 -2.92 30.92 -0.09
CA LEU A 8 -3.79 30.24 -1.04
C LEU A 8 -3.10 29.03 -1.71
N MET A 9 -1.78 29.07 -1.91
CA MET A 9 -1.02 27.91 -2.38
C MET A 9 -1.01 26.79 -1.35
N GLU A 10 -0.93 27.13 -0.06
CA GLU A 10 -1.03 26.17 1.02
C GLU A 10 -2.43 25.55 1.09
N GLN A 11 -3.50 26.35 0.94
CA GLN A 11 -4.88 25.85 0.84
C GLN A 11 -5.05 24.88 -0.35
N ILE A 12 -4.50 25.22 -1.52
CA ILE A 12 -4.50 24.35 -2.70
C ILE A 12 -3.75 23.05 -2.40
N SER A 13 -2.55 23.14 -1.81
CA SER A 13 -1.75 21.97 -1.43
C SER A 13 -2.48 21.06 -0.44
N ASN A 14 -3.14 21.63 0.56
CA ASN A 14 -3.94 20.91 1.55
C ASN A 14 -5.07 20.15 0.88
N TYR A 15 -5.85 20.85 0.04
CA TYR A 15 -6.96 20.25 -0.69
C TYR A 15 -6.51 19.10 -1.59
N ILE A 16 -5.44 19.28 -2.37
CA ILE A 16 -4.91 18.20 -3.23
C ILE A 16 -4.50 16.99 -2.39
N GLY A 17 -3.82 17.21 -1.26
CA GLY A 17 -3.39 16.13 -0.37
C GLY A 17 -4.56 15.38 0.28
N ASP A 18 -5.60 16.10 0.72
CA ASP A 18 -6.82 15.50 1.28
C ASP A 18 -7.61 14.72 0.23
N TYR A 19 -7.75 15.28 -0.97
CA TYR A 19 -8.41 14.62 -2.09
C TYR A 19 -7.69 13.33 -2.47
N TYR A 20 -6.36 13.37 -2.57
CA TYR A 20 -5.55 12.20 -2.89
C TYR A 20 -5.70 11.07 -1.86
N ARG A 21 -5.77 11.40 -0.56
CA ARG A 21 -6.00 10.43 0.51
C ARG A 21 -7.35 9.70 0.41
N GLN A 22 -8.38 10.36 -0.12
CA GLN A 22 -9.73 9.81 -0.20
C GLN A 22 -10.00 9.10 -1.53
N HIS A 23 -9.44 9.60 -2.63
CA HIS A 23 -9.77 9.16 -3.98
C HIS A 23 -8.62 8.42 -4.69
N HIS A 24 -7.45 8.31 -4.06
CA HIS A 24 -6.23 7.71 -4.64
C HIS A 24 -5.85 8.26 -6.02
N SER A 25 -6.25 9.51 -6.29
CA SER A 25 -6.04 10.23 -7.55
C SER A 25 -5.96 11.73 -7.25
N THR A 26 -5.36 12.51 -8.15
CA THR A 26 -5.29 13.96 -7.98
C THR A 26 -6.52 14.65 -8.55
N PRO A 27 -7.02 15.72 -7.90
CA PRO A 27 -8.18 16.45 -8.41
C PRO A 27 -7.83 17.23 -9.67
N THR A 28 -8.84 17.49 -10.49
CA THR A 28 -8.74 18.35 -11.67
C THR A 28 -8.55 19.82 -11.28
N THR A 29 -8.02 20.63 -12.20
CA THR A 29 -7.89 22.09 -12.01
C THR A 29 -9.21 22.77 -11.64
N ARG A 30 -10.34 22.26 -12.16
CA ARG A 30 -11.67 22.82 -11.87
C ARG A 30 -12.10 22.52 -10.43
N GLU A 31 -11.89 21.29 -9.96
CA GLU A 31 -12.18 20.90 -8.58
C GLU A 31 -11.34 21.70 -7.59
N ILE A 32 -10.04 21.83 -7.87
CA ILE A 32 -9.12 22.64 -7.06
C ILE A 32 -9.58 24.10 -7.00
N ALA A 33 -9.87 24.70 -8.16
CA ALA A 33 -10.30 26.09 -8.22
C ALA A 33 -11.61 26.31 -7.46
N SER A 34 -12.59 25.42 -7.65
CA SER A 34 -13.87 25.49 -6.95
C SER A 34 -13.70 25.35 -5.43
N ALA A 35 -12.84 24.43 -4.97
CA ALA A 35 -12.64 24.16 -3.55
C ALA A 35 -12.02 25.35 -2.79
N VAL A 36 -11.18 26.14 -3.47
CA VAL A 36 -10.49 27.31 -2.87
C VAL A 36 -11.10 28.65 -3.29
N GLY A 37 -12.32 28.64 -3.87
CA GLY A 37 -13.05 29.86 -4.23
C GLY A 37 -12.47 30.66 -5.40
N LEU A 38 -11.77 29.99 -6.32
CA LEU A 38 -11.15 30.59 -7.50
C LEU A 38 -11.93 30.26 -8.78
N SER A 39 -11.78 31.12 -9.79
CA SER A 39 -12.16 30.75 -11.16
C SER A 39 -11.19 29.70 -11.73
N PRO A 40 -11.60 28.84 -12.67
CA PRO A 40 -10.71 27.84 -13.28
C PRO A 40 -9.43 28.43 -13.88
N ALA A 41 -9.52 29.62 -14.51
CA ALA A 41 -8.37 30.32 -15.06
C ALA A 41 -7.42 30.85 -13.97
N ALA A 42 -7.95 31.24 -12.81
CA ALA A 42 -7.13 31.62 -11.66
C ALA A 42 -6.46 30.39 -11.04
N GLY A 43 -7.20 29.29 -10.84
CA GLY A 43 -6.65 28.02 -10.34
C GLY A 43 -5.50 27.50 -11.19
N TYR A 44 -5.66 27.46 -12.52
CA TYR A 44 -4.59 27.11 -13.45
C TYR A 44 -3.32 27.96 -13.25
N LYS A 45 -3.48 29.28 -13.12
CA LYS A 45 -2.35 30.21 -12.88
C LYS A 45 -1.66 29.96 -11.55
N TYR A 46 -2.37 29.49 -10.53
CA TYR A 46 -1.77 29.11 -9.25
C TYR A 46 -0.98 27.80 -9.37
N LEU A 47 -1.51 26.78 -10.05
CA LEU A 47 -0.81 25.51 -10.25
C LEU A 47 0.50 25.70 -11.03
N VAL A 48 0.47 26.48 -12.11
CA VAL A 48 1.68 26.82 -12.89
C VAL A 48 2.71 27.59 -12.05
N GLU A 49 2.25 28.45 -11.15
CA GLU A 49 3.16 29.19 -10.26
C GLU A 49 3.74 28.29 -9.16
N MET A 50 2.95 27.36 -8.62
CA MET A 50 3.42 26.37 -7.63
C MET A 50 4.47 25.43 -8.23
N ASP A 51 4.29 25.03 -9.49
CA ASP A 51 5.25 24.26 -10.28
C ASP A 51 6.57 25.02 -10.47
N LYS A 52 6.50 26.29 -10.90
CA LYS A 52 7.68 27.17 -11.01
C LYS A 52 8.44 27.37 -9.70
N ARG A 53 7.75 27.24 -8.56
CA ARG A 53 8.34 27.34 -7.22
C ARG A 53 8.88 26.01 -6.70
N GLY A 54 8.73 24.91 -7.45
CA GLY A 54 9.17 23.57 -7.05
C GLY A 54 8.36 22.98 -5.91
N MET A 55 7.14 23.45 -5.66
CA MET A 55 6.27 22.92 -4.60
C MET A 55 5.63 21.58 -4.98
N MET A 56 5.44 21.37 -6.28
CA MET A 56 4.84 20.21 -6.93
C MET A 56 5.20 20.27 -8.41
N SER A 57 4.92 19.20 -9.16
CA SER A 57 5.01 19.19 -10.62
C SER A 57 3.60 19.27 -11.22
N TYR A 58 3.42 20.08 -12.27
CA TYR A 58 2.13 20.22 -12.97
C TYR A 58 2.29 20.24 -14.50
N GLU A 59 1.96 19.11 -15.14
CA GLU A 59 2.07 18.95 -16.59
C GLU A 59 0.82 18.27 -17.14
N ASN A 60 0.30 18.75 -18.29
CA ASN A 60 -0.87 18.17 -18.98
C ASN A 60 -2.13 17.96 -18.09
N GLY A 61 -2.27 18.71 -17.00
CA GLY A 61 -3.39 18.57 -16.06
C GLY A 61 -3.13 17.56 -14.93
N GLU A 62 -1.98 16.88 -14.95
CA GLU A 62 -1.56 15.95 -13.90
C GLU A 62 -0.72 16.66 -12.84
N ILE A 63 -0.95 16.28 -11.59
CA ILE A 63 -0.24 16.82 -10.43
C ILE A 63 0.62 15.70 -9.86
N THR A 64 1.92 15.90 -9.80
CA THR A 64 2.86 14.93 -9.22
C THR A 64 3.82 15.62 -8.25
N ASN A 65 4.61 14.84 -7.52
CA ASN A 65 5.67 15.34 -6.62
C ASN A 65 5.22 16.31 -5.52
N LEU A 66 3.93 16.39 -5.20
CA LEU A 66 3.47 17.15 -4.04
C LEU A 66 3.88 16.39 -2.76
N PRO A 67 4.56 17.03 -1.77
CA PRO A 67 5.02 16.34 -0.56
C PRO A 67 3.92 15.61 0.24
N LYS A 68 2.67 16.07 0.14
CA LYS A 68 1.52 15.41 0.78
C LYS A 68 1.08 14.14 0.06
N ILE A 69 1.24 14.10 -1.26
CA ILE A 69 1.00 12.91 -2.09
C ILE A 69 2.12 11.89 -1.82
N SER A 70 3.38 12.31 -1.87
CA SER A 70 4.52 11.40 -1.70
C SER A 70 4.58 10.74 -0.31
N LYS A 71 4.05 11.41 0.72
CA LYS A 71 3.87 10.87 2.08
C LYS A 71 2.63 9.98 2.26
N THR A 72 1.86 9.78 1.20
CA THR A 72 0.65 8.96 1.20
C THR A 72 0.84 7.84 0.18
N PRO A 73 1.63 6.79 0.48
CA PRO A 73 1.72 5.64 -0.40
C PRO A 73 0.35 4.96 -0.52
N THR A 74 -0.18 4.86 -1.74
CA THR A 74 -1.47 4.22 -2.04
C THR A 74 -1.31 2.92 -2.83
N GLY A 75 -0.10 2.37 -2.89
CA GLY A 75 0.17 1.11 -3.57
C GLY A 75 -0.47 -0.06 -2.82
N TYR A 76 -1.15 -0.93 -3.56
CA TYR A 76 -1.71 -2.18 -3.05
C TYR A 76 -1.32 -3.33 -3.98
N PHE A 77 -1.09 -4.50 -3.40
CA PHE A 77 -0.96 -5.76 -4.15
C PHE A 77 -2.07 -6.73 -3.77
N SER A 78 -2.34 -7.69 -4.65
CA SER A 78 -3.33 -8.74 -4.44
C SER A 78 -2.63 -10.01 -4.00
N ALA A 79 -2.92 -10.48 -2.77
CA ALA A 79 -2.38 -11.73 -2.23
C ALA A 79 -3.48 -12.80 -2.19
N PRO A 80 -3.27 -13.98 -2.80
CA PRO A 80 -4.22 -15.09 -2.67
C PRO A 80 -4.16 -15.67 -1.25
N LEU A 81 -5.32 -15.97 -0.67
CA LEU A 81 -5.46 -16.85 0.50
C LEU A 81 -5.55 -18.29 0.00
N VAL A 82 -4.59 -19.13 0.38
CA VAL A 82 -4.33 -20.44 -0.22
C VAL A 82 -4.59 -21.57 0.80
N GLY A 83 -5.74 -21.53 1.47
CA GLY A 83 -6.11 -22.52 2.48
C GLY A 83 -5.36 -22.34 3.81
N SER A 84 -5.06 -23.47 4.45
CA SER A 84 -4.41 -23.54 5.76
C SER A 84 -2.95 -24.00 5.69
N ILE A 85 -2.28 -23.92 6.82
CA ILE A 85 -0.97 -24.51 7.05
C ILE A 85 -0.90 -25.07 8.47
N ARG A 86 -0.54 -26.34 8.57
CA ARG A 86 -0.25 -26.99 9.85
C ARG A 86 0.89 -26.28 10.57
N CYS A 87 0.65 -25.89 11.81
CA CYS A 87 1.68 -25.49 12.76
C CYS A 87 2.24 -26.75 13.40
N GLY A 88 3.55 -26.98 13.29
CA GLY A 88 4.20 -28.10 13.98
C GLY A 88 4.52 -29.26 13.04
N ASP A 89 4.01 -30.46 13.28
CA ASP A 89 4.40 -31.59 12.43
C ASP A 89 3.91 -31.43 10.99
N PRO A 90 4.77 -31.72 9.98
CA PRO A 90 4.39 -31.61 8.58
C PRO A 90 3.17 -32.45 8.24
N GLU A 91 2.30 -31.91 7.40
CA GLU A 91 1.17 -32.63 6.84
C GLU A 91 1.00 -32.28 5.36
N ARG A 92 0.38 -33.19 4.61
CA ARG A 92 0.06 -32.95 3.22
C ARG A 92 -1.20 -32.09 3.13
N GLU A 93 -1.03 -30.82 2.76
CA GLU A 93 -2.12 -29.92 2.42
C GLU A 93 -2.08 -29.52 0.94
N GLU A 94 -3.24 -29.52 0.27
CA GLU A 94 -3.36 -29.07 -1.11
C GLU A 94 -3.64 -27.57 -1.16
N ALA A 95 -2.92 -26.86 -2.03
CA ALA A 95 -3.09 -25.43 -2.23
C ALA A 95 -4.37 -25.13 -3.03
N GLU A 96 -5.35 -24.50 -2.39
CA GLU A 96 -6.59 -24.03 -3.03
C GLU A 96 -6.79 -22.52 -2.76
N VAL A 97 -7.03 -21.73 -3.81
CA VAL A 97 -7.25 -20.29 -3.67
C VAL A 97 -8.70 -20.01 -3.27
N GLU A 98 -8.91 -19.61 -2.02
CA GLU A 98 -10.23 -19.27 -1.48
C GLU A 98 -10.68 -17.87 -1.93
N MET A 99 -9.75 -16.90 -1.86
CA MET A 99 -10.01 -15.51 -2.22
C MET A 99 -8.71 -14.74 -2.44
N TYR A 100 -8.84 -13.49 -2.88
CA TYR A 100 -7.73 -12.55 -2.99
C TYR A 100 -7.94 -11.39 -2.02
N VAL A 101 -6.89 -11.04 -1.26
CA VAL A 101 -6.86 -9.93 -0.31
C VAL A 101 -6.02 -8.79 -0.87
N SER A 102 -6.58 -7.58 -0.88
CA SER A 102 -5.81 -6.39 -1.23
C SER A 102 -5.03 -5.89 -0.02
N LEU A 103 -3.71 -5.91 -0.10
CA LEU A 103 -2.80 -5.55 0.99
C LEU A 103 -1.97 -4.31 0.64
N PRO A 104 -1.74 -3.39 1.59
CA PRO A 104 -0.97 -2.17 1.34
C PRO A 104 0.52 -2.46 1.19
N GLU A 105 1.10 -2.06 0.05
CA GLU A 105 2.55 -2.15 -0.20
C GLU A 105 3.36 -1.37 0.85
N ALA A 106 2.78 -0.32 1.41
CA ALA A 106 3.45 0.50 2.41
C ALA A 106 3.79 -0.26 3.71
N LEU A 107 3.05 -1.33 4.03
CA LEU A 107 3.30 -2.14 5.23
C LEU A 107 4.19 -3.35 4.93
N PHE A 108 3.95 -4.02 3.80
CA PHE A 108 4.58 -5.32 3.51
C PHE A 108 5.69 -5.25 2.45
N GLY A 109 5.85 -4.10 1.80
CA GLY A 109 6.80 -3.91 0.70
C GLY A 109 6.31 -4.56 -0.60
N LYS A 110 7.28 -4.87 -1.47
CA LYS A 110 7.05 -5.49 -2.78
C LYS A 110 7.62 -6.89 -2.83
N GLY A 111 6.92 -7.79 -3.52
CA GLY A 111 7.31 -9.18 -3.65
C GLY A 111 6.15 -10.06 -4.08
N GLU A 112 6.42 -11.35 -4.23
CA GLU A 112 5.37 -12.35 -4.38
C GLU A 112 4.92 -12.79 -2.99
N PHE A 113 3.64 -12.58 -2.69
CA PHE A 113 3.06 -12.88 -1.40
C PHE A 113 1.83 -13.78 -1.54
N TYR A 114 1.53 -14.54 -0.49
CA TYR A 114 0.31 -15.31 -0.33
C TYR A 114 -0.04 -15.42 1.15
N LEU A 115 -1.30 -15.66 1.46
CA LEU A 115 -1.80 -15.84 2.81
C LEU A 115 -2.09 -17.32 3.04
N LEU A 116 -1.84 -17.79 4.26
CA LEU A 116 -2.29 -19.09 4.77
C LEU A 116 -3.00 -18.87 6.11
N ARG A 117 -3.90 -19.79 6.46
CA ARG A 117 -4.50 -19.84 7.79
C ARG A 117 -3.70 -20.81 8.68
N ALA A 118 -3.17 -20.32 9.80
CA ALA A 118 -2.52 -21.19 10.77
C ALA A 118 -3.51 -22.23 11.31
N ALA A 119 -3.08 -23.48 11.39
CA ALA A 119 -3.84 -24.59 11.95
C ALA A 119 -3.03 -25.30 13.05
N GLY A 120 -3.51 -25.27 14.28
CA GLY A 120 -2.83 -25.80 15.47
C GLY A 120 -2.22 -24.73 16.38
N ASP A 121 -1.60 -25.18 17.47
CA ASP A 121 -1.14 -24.37 18.61
C ASP A 121 0.39 -24.32 18.74
N SER A 122 1.14 -25.01 17.88
CA SER A 122 2.60 -25.15 18.05
C SER A 122 3.39 -23.85 17.86
N MET A 123 2.76 -22.79 17.36
CA MET A 123 3.37 -21.48 17.11
C MET A 123 2.81 -20.40 18.05
N GLU A 124 2.05 -20.78 19.09
CA GLU A 124 1.50 -19.83 20.08
C GLU A 124 2.59 -19.06 20.83
N ASP A 125 3.75 -19.69 21.07
CA ASP A 125 4.92 -19.04 21.68
C ASP A 125 5.50 -17.90 20.81
N GLU A 126 5.18 -17.88 19.52
CA GLU A 126 5.57 -16.85 18.54
C GLU A 126 4.40 -15.90 18.19
N ASP A 127 3.36 -15.86 19.04
CA ASP A 127 2.13 -15.07 18.85
C ASP A 127 1.35 -15.43 17.57
N ILE A 128 1.46 -16.67 17.07
CA ILE A 128 0.65 -17.20 15.96
C ILE A 128 -0.32 -18.26 16.51
N CYS A 129 -1.60 -17.90 16.58
CA CYS A 129 -2.65 -18.77 17.10
C CYS A 129 -3.40 -19.51 15.98
N ASP A 130 -4.10 -20.58 16.35
CA ASP A 130 -5.01 -21.29 15.44
C ASP A 130 -6.04 -20.34 14.81
N GLY A 131 -6.14 -20.39 13.48
CA GLY A 131 -7.05 -19.56 12.68
C GLY A 131 -6.47 -18.22 12.21
N ASP A 132 -5.29 -17.83 12.69
CA ASP A 132 -4.63 -16.59 12.28
C ASP A 132 -4.24 -16.60 10.80
N LEU A 133 -4.23 -15.42 10.18
CA LEU A 133 -3.76 -15.25 8.81
C LEU A 133 -2.29 -14.86 8.82
N VAL A 134 -1.46 -15.74 8.26
CA VAL A 134 -0.03 -15.49 8.09
C VAL A 134 0.27 -15.04 6.66
N LEU A 135 0.95 -13.90 6.51
CA LEU A 135 1.39 -13.40 5.20
C LEU A 135 2.79 -13.93 4.90
N ILE A 136 2.88 -14.75 3.85
CA ILE A 136 4.11 -15.40 3.45
C ILE A 136 4.69 -14.71 2.23
N ARG A 137 5.97 -14.32 2.32
CA ARG A 137 6.76 -13.86 1.18
C ARG A 137 7.44 -15.05 0.52
N LYS A 138 7.22 -15.25 -0.78
CA LYS A 138 7.97 -16.27 -1.54
C LYS A 138 9.40 -15.83 -1.75
N GLN A 139 10.34 -16.62 -1.23
CA GLN A 139 11.77 -16.40 -1.42
C GLN A 139 12.54 -17.71 -1.27
N PRO A 140 13.69 -17.86 -1.95
CA PRO A 140 14.48 -19.09 -1.90
C PRO A 140 15.35 -19.23 -0.64
N ASN A 141 15.54 -18.16 0.12
CA ASN A 141 16.45 -18.11 1.25
C ASN A 141 15.71 -17.64 2.51
N CYS A 142 16.13 -18.16 3.67
CA CYS A 142 15.73 -17.73 5.01
C CYS A 142 16.98 -17.62 5.90
N GLU A 143 16.86 -16.90 7.00
CA GLU A 143 17.86 -16.82 8.05
C GLU A 143 17.46 -17.73 9.24
N VAL A 144 18.43 -18.03 10.10
CA VAL A 144 18.14 -18.75 11.35
C VAL A 144 17.21 -17.89 12.19
N SER A 145 16.15 -18.51 12.72
CA SER A 145 15.07 -17.86 13.49
C SER A 145 14.01 -17.14 12.65
N ASP A 146 14.03 -17.27 11.32
CA ASP A 146 12.89 -16.86 10.49
C ASP A 146 11.73 -17.84 10.66
N ILE A 147 10.51 -17.34 10.81
CA ILE A 147 9.30 -18.15 10.69
C ILE A 147 9.07 -18.45 9.21
N VAL A 148 9.16 -19.72 8.83
CA VAL A 148 9.09 -20.19 7.45
C VAL A 148 7.97 -21.19 7.23
N VAL A 149 7.41 -21.14 6.03
CA VAL A 149 6.67 -22.26 5.46
C VAL A 149 7.65 -23.10 4.67
N ALA A 150 7.88 -24.33 5.11
CA ALA A 150 8.79 -25.26 4.47
C ALA A 150 8.01 -26.43 3.85
N LEU A 151 8.53 -26.96 2.74
CA LEU A 151 8.06 -28.19 2.11
C LEU A 151 9.17 -29.23 2.27
N ASP A 152 8.83 -30.41 2.78
CA ASP A 152 9.78 -31.50 2.98
C ASP A 152 9.94 -32.38 1.71
N GLU A 153 10.77 -33.41 1.80
CA GLU A 153 11.02 -34.35 0.69
C GLU A 153 9.80 -35.22 0.34
N ASN A 154 8.85 -35.37 1.26
CA ASN A 154 7.63 -36.15 1.08
C ASN A 154 6.49 -35.32 0.47
N GLY A 155 6.69 -34.01 0.31
CA GLY A 155 5.68 -33.07 -0.16
C GLY A 155 4.71 -32.63 0.93
N GLU A 156 5.09 -32.77 2.20
CA GLU A 156 4.37 -32.28 3.37
C GLU A 156 4.87 -30.87 3.72
N ASN A 157 3.96 -30.01 4.19
CA ASN A 157 4.27 -28.64 4.53
C ASN A 157 4.02 -28.35 6.01
N THR A 158 4.73 -27.36 6.55
CA THR A 158 4.53 -26.89 7.92
C THR A 158 4.97 -25.44 8.08
N LEU A 159 4.40 -24.76 9.08
CA LEU A 159 4.87 -23.50 9.62
C LEU A 159 5.76 -23.75 10.85
N LYS A 160 7.02 -23.31 10.79
CA LYS A 160 8.00 -23.43 11.89
C LYS A 160 8.97 -22.24 11.92
N VAL A 161 9.72 -22.15 13.02
CA VAL A 161 10.91 -21.30 13.21
C VAL A 161 12.19 -21.98 12.69
#